data_AF-A0AAD8WQP3-F1
#
_entry.id   AF-A0AAD8WQP3-F1
#
_cell.length_a   1.000
_cell.length_b   1.000
_cell.length_c   1.000
_cell.angle_alpha   90.00
_cell.angle_beta   90.00
_cell.angle_gamma   90.00
#
_symmetry.space_group_name_H-M   'P 1'
#
loop_
_entity.id
_entity.type
_entity.pdbx_description
1 polymer ?
#
loop_
_entity_poly.entity_id
_entity_poly.type
_entity_poly.pdbx_seq_one_letter_code
_entity_poly.pdbx_strand_id
1 'polypeptide(L)'
;MALSKNMLNTRALLAHKTIIDDSSCPRCNNIAEDRDHLFITCPAASEMWSTIGMPTISFDQDDLWTHNRHTMLHPDICSFAMTTIMWRIWDARDSLIFRQQNTPCNLIITRIIEDLAL
;
A
#
# COMPACT_ATOMS: atom_id res chain seq x y z
N MET A 1 -2.42 7.75 -12.00
CA MET A 1 -1.08 8.15 -11.49
C MET A 1 -0.25 6.88 -11.34
N ALA A 2 0.62 6.58 -12.32
CA ALA A 2 1.32 5.29 -12.36
C ALA A 2 2.45 5.25 -11.32
N LEU A 3 2.27 4.41 -10.29
CA LEU A 3 3.31 4.07 -9.32
C LEU A 3 4.36 3.18 -10.00
N SER A 4 5.32 3.77 -10.70
CA SER A 4 6.40 3.00 -11.33
C SER A 4 7.35 2.43 -10.26
N LYS A 5 7.84 1.20 -10.51
CA LYS A 5 8.63 0.37 -9.56
C LYS A 5 9.84 1.08 -8.90
N ASN A 6 10.34 2.18 -9.48
CA ASN A 6 11.52 2.91 -8.99
C ASN A 6 11.23 4.31 -8.41
N MET A 7 9.98 4.76 -8.37
CA MET A 7 9.63 6.08 -7.81
C MET A 7 9.25 6.05 -6.33
N LEU A 8 8.99 4.87 -5.78
CA LEU A 8 8.65 4.72 -4.37
C LEU A 8 9.91 4.74 -3.53
N ASN A 9 10.05 5.76 -2.69
CA ASN A 9 11.14 5.90 -1.71
C ASN A 9 10.94 4.94 -0.52
N THR A 10 10.88 3.65 -0.82
CA THR A 10 10.84 2.58 0.18
C THR A 10 12.14 2.58 1.00
N ARG A 11 12.07 2.17 2.26
CA ARG A 11 13.25 2.12 3.13
C ARG A 11 14.34 1.20 2.57
N ALA A 12 13.97 0.07 1.96
CA ALA A 12 14.92 -0.82 1.30
C ALA A 12 15.67 -0.11 0.15
N LEU A 13 14.97 0.67 -0.68
CA LEU A 13 15.60 1.42 -1.78
C LEU A 13 16.51 2.55 -1.27
N LEU A 14 16.08 3.26 -0.22
CA LEU A 14 16.88 4.33 0.37
C LEU A 14 18.13 3.79 1.06
N ALA A 15 18.04 2.64 1.72
CA ALA A 15 19.18 1.95 2.32
C ALA A 15 20.17 1.46 1.26
N HIS A 16 19.67 0.88 0.17
CA HIS A 16 20.51 0.51 -0.98
C HIS A 16 21.24 1.73 -1.59
N LYS A 17 20.59 2.90 -1.59
CA LYS A 17 21.18 4.18 -2.03
C LYS A 17 22.07 4.85 -0.96
N THR A 18 22.34 4.18 0.16
CA THR A 18 23.12 4.69 1.30
C THR A 18 22.62 6.04 1.83
N ILE A 19 21.31 6.31 1.74
CA ILE A 19 20.67 7.54 2.26
C ILE A 19 20.27 7.34 3.73
N ILE A 20 19.93 6.11 4.11
CA ILE A 20 19.58 5.70 5.48
C ILE A 20 20.25 4.36 5.79
N ASP A 21 20.45 4.06 7.08
CA ASP A 21 21.04 2.78 7.49
C ASP A 21 19.99 1.72 7.84
N ASP A 22 18.80 2.13 8.27
CA ASP A 22 17.72 1.24 8.67
C ASP A 22 16.67 1.07 7.56
N SER A 23 16.56 -0.16 7.06
CA SER A 23 15.60 -0.55 6.02
C SER A 23 14.25 -1.02 6.60
N SER A 24 14.11 -1.13 7.92
CA SER A 24 12.94 -1.68 8.59
C SER A 24 11.67 -0.92 8.25
N CYS A 25 10.56 -1.64 8.14
CA CYS A 25 9.28 -1.02 7.87
C CYS A 25 8.84 -0.10 9.01
N PRO A 26 8.52 1.18 8.75
CA PRO A 26 8.13 2.14 9.77
C PRO A 26 6.79 1.77 10.44
N ARG A 27 5.97 0.94 9.80
CA ARG A 27 4.65 0.54 10.30
C ARG A 27 4.70 -0.68 11.21
N CYS A 28 5.36 -1.76 10.77
CA CYS A 28 5.38 -3.02 11.52
C CYS A 28 6.70 -3.28 12.27
N ASN A 29 7.76 -2.55 11.93
CA ASN A 29 9.10 -2.67 12.50
C ASN A 29 9.65 -4.12 12.49
N ASN A 30 9.28 -4.92 11.49
CA ASN A 30 9.59 -6.35 11.42
C ASN A 30 10.69 -6.67 10.40
N ILE A 31 10.40 -6.45 9.11
CA ILE A 31 11.35 -6.71 8.02
C ILE A 31 11.57 -5.44 7.18
N ALA A 32 12.50 -5.51 6.22
CA ALA A 32 12.78 -4.42 5.31
C ALA A 32 11.51 -4.00 4.53
N GLU A 33 11.23 -2.69 4.48
CA GLU A 33 10.15 -2.17 3.64
C GLU A 33 10.64 -2.07 2.21
N ASP A 34 10.29 -3.07 1.42
CA ASP A 34 10.21 -2.99 -0.03
C ASP A 34 8.77 -2.69 -0.49
N ARG A 35 8.54 -2.66 -1.80
CA ARG A 35 7.23 -2.35 -2.39
C ARG A 35 6.18 -3.40 -2.01
N ASP A 36 6.55 -4.67 -2.03
CA ASP A 36 5.62 -5.78 -1.85
C ASP A 36 5.24 -5.90 -0.36
N HIS A 37 6.20 -5.67 0.53
CA HIS A 37 5.97 -5.51 1.94
C HIS A 37 5.08 -4.32 2.26
N LEU A 38 5.43 -3.13 1.75
CA LEU A 38 4.70 -1.90 1.99
C LEU A 38 3.20 -2.02 1.68
N PHE A 39 2.86 -2.62 0.54
CA PHE A 39 1.47 -2.65 0.11
C PHE A 39 0.74 -3.96 0.41
N ILE A 40 1.42 -5.11 0.54
CA ILE A 40 0.72 -6.41 0.61
C ILE A 40 1.06 -7.15 1.89
N THR A 41 2.34 -7.48 2.10
CA THR A 41 2.71 -8.44 3.16
C THR A 41 2.91 -7.79 4.53
N CYS A 42 2.93 -6.46 4.62
CA CYS A 42 2.93 -5.76 5.91
C CYS A 42 1.64 -6.12 6.66
N PRO A 43 1.71 -6.54 7.95
CA PRO A 43 0.52 -6.89 8.73
C PRO A 43 -0.57 -5.81 8.71
N ALA A 44 -0.17 -4.54 8.78
CA ALA A 44 -1.10 -3.41 8.70
C ALA A 44 -1.78 -3.32 7.32
N ALA A 45 -1.03 -3.54 6.23
CA ALA A 45 -1.59 -3.51 4.89
C ALA A 45 -2.51 -4.71 4.66
N SER A 46 -2.10 -5.91 5.08
CA SER A 46 -2.90 -7.14 5.02
C SER A 46 -4.22 -7.00 5.77
N GLU A 47 -4.22 -6.37 6.95
CA GLU A 47 -5.44 -6.10 7.73
C GLU A 47 -6.40 -5.18 6.96
N MET A 48 -5.88 -4.11 6.34
CA MET A 48 -6.68 -3.19 5.53
C MET A 48 -7.32 -3.92 4.35
N TRP A 49 -6.54 -4.72 3.61
CA TRP A 49 -7.04 -5.49 2.49
C TRP A 49 -8.10 -6.51 2.89
N SER A 50 -7.88 -7.23 4.00
CA SER A 50 -8.88 -8.15 4.55
C SER A 50 -10.17 -7.43 4.94
N THR A 51 -10.07 -6.23 5.52
CA THR A 51 -11.25 -5.46 5.96
C THR A 51 -12.06 -4.92 4.78
N ILE A 52 -11.39 -4.58 3.68
CA ILE A 52 -12.02 -4.15 2.42
C ILE A 52 -12.59 -5.34 1.62
N GLY A 53 -12.36 -6.58 2.06
CA GLY A 53 -12.89 -7.79 1.43
C GLY A 53 -11.96 -8.38 0.36
N MET A 54 -10.67 -8.05 0.38
CA MET A 54 -9.65 -8.57 -0.55
C MET A 54 -8.47 -9.22 0.19
N PRO A 55 -8.68 -10.36 0.89
CA PRO A 55 -7.63 -10.96 1.72
C PRO A 55 -6.45 -11.58 0.95
N THR A 56 -6.57 -11.79 -0.36
CA THR A 56 -5.59 -12.56 -1.17
C THR A 56 -4.98 -11.74 -2.31
N ILE A 57 -4.52 -10.52 -2.04
CA ILE A 57 -3.86 -9.68 -3.05
C ILE A 57 -2.40 -10.10 -3.23
N SER A 58 -1.93 -10.12 -4.48
CA SER A 58 -0.52 -10.33 -4.81
C SER A 58 -0.09 -9.47 -6.00
N PHE A 59 1.19 -9.08 -6.01
CA PHE A 59 1.86 -8.42 -7.14
C PHE A 59 2.48 -9.46 -8.06
N ASP A 60 1.72 -10.38 -8.65
CA ASP A 60 2.34 -11.26 -9.66
C ASP A 60 2.82 -10.42 -10.86
N GLN A 61 3.89 -10.88 -11.54
CA GLN A 61 4.71 -10.06 -12.45
C GLN A 61 3.93 -9.44 -13.62
N ASP A 62 2.72 -9.91 -13.91
CA ASP A 62 1.97 -9.51 -15.10
C ASP A 62 0.57 -8.92 -14.90
N ASP A 63 0.02 -8.75 -13.68
CA ASP A 63 -1.06 -7.78 -13.42
C ASP A 63 -1.73 -8.00 -12.03
N LEU A 64 -1.52 -7.09 -11.08
CA LEU A 64 -2.48 -6.85 -9.98
C LEU A 64 -3.92 -6.71 -10.49
N TRP A 65 -4.03 -6.15 -11.69
CA TRP A 65 -5.25 -5.74 -12.36
C TRP A 65 -5.95 -6.87 -13.11
N THR A 66 -5.38 -8.08 -13.20
CA THR A 66 -5.98 -9.24 -13.88
C THR A 66 -6.62 -10.16 -12.85
N HIS A 67 -5.87 -10.51 -11.80
CA HIS A 67 -6.32 -11.47 -10.78
C HIS A 67 -7.49 -10.91 -9.95
N ASN A 68 -7.51 -9.60 -9.67
CA ASN A 68 -8.58 -8.94 -8.92
C ASN A 68 -9.80 -8.53 -9.77
N ARG A 69 -9.82 -8.80 -11.09
CA ARG A 69 -11.01 -8.49 -11.93
C ARG A 69 -12.21 -9.38 -11.63
N HIS A 70 -11.97 -10.54 -11.02
CA HIS A 70 -13.04 -11.52 -10.77
C HIS A 70 -13.98 -11.09 -9.63
N THR A 71 -13.62 -10.08 -8.83
CA THR A 71 -14.39 -9.64 -7.65
C THR A 71 -15.03 -8.25 -7.79
N MET A 72 -14.71 -7.48 -8.83
CA MET A 72 -15.13 -6.08 -8.98
C MET A 72 -15.77 -5.80 -10.34
N LEU A 73 -16.91 -5.09 -10.33
CA LEU A 73 -17.57 -4.57 -11.52
C LEU A 73 -16.63 -3.63 -12.29
N HIS A 74 -16.47 -3.85 -13.60
CA HIS A 74 -15.73 -3.05 -14.58
C HIS A 74 -14.21 -2.84 -14.31
N PRO A 75 -13.31 -3.18 -15.25
CA PRO A 75 -11.85 -3.04 -15.09
C PRO A 75 -11.36 -1.64 -14.66
N ASP A 76 -12.05 -0.58 -15.11
CA ASP A 76 -11.69 0.80 -14.78
C ASP A 76 -11.97 1.16 -13.32
N ILE A 77 -13.06 0.64 -12.75
CA ILE A 77 -13.42 0.87 -11.34
C ILE A 77 -12.44 0.11 -10.44
N CYS A 78 -12.07 -1.11 -10.83
CA CYS A 78 -11.02 -1.87 -10.15
C CYS A 78 -9.69 -1.09 -10.19
N SER A 79 -9.34 -0.52 -11.35
CA SER A 79 -8.15 0.29 -11.57
C SER A 79 -8.08 1.51 -10.65
N PHE A 80 -9.18 2.24 -10.57
CA PHE A 80 -9.35 3.37 -9.67
C PHE A 80 -9.23 2.93 -8.20
N ALA A 81 -9.98 1.90 -7.80
CA ALA A 81 -10.05 1.46 -6.42
C ALA A 81 -8.69 1.02 -5.86
N MET A 82 -7.92 0.20 -6.59
CA MET A 82 -6.59 -0.19 -6.08
C MET A 82 -5.63 0.98 -6.06
N THR A 83 -5.69 1.88 -7.05
CA THR A 83 -4.83 3.07 -7.05
C THR A 83 -5.12 3.93 -5.82
N THR A 84 -6.40 4.14 -5.49
CA THR A 84 -6.84 4.89 -4.29
C THR A 84 -6.37 4.21 -3.00
N ILE A 85 -6.55 2.89 -2.87
CA ILE A 85 -6.14 2.15 -1.67
C ILE A 85 -4.62 2.17 -1.50
N MET A 86 -3.86 1.88 -2.56
CA MET A 86 -2.39 1.93 -2.52
C MET A 86 -1.90 3.34 -2.17
N TRP A 87 -2.53 4.38 -2.73
CA TRP A 87 -2.19 5.76 -2.40
C TRP A 87 -2.44 6.08 -0.92
N ARG A 88 -3.56 5.63 -0.35
CA ARG A 88 -3.86 5.84 1.09
C ARG A 88 -2.90 5.09 2.01
N ILE A 89 -2.47 3.88 1.65
CA ILE A 89 -1.43 3.15 2.38
C ILE A 89 -0.11 3.93 2.35
N TRP A 90 0.29 4.43 1.17
CA TRP A 90 1.50 5.23 1.00
C TRP A 90 1.43 6.55 1.80
N ASP A 91 0.34 7.28 1.70
CA ASP A 91 0.13 8.57 2.39
C ASP A 91 0.19 8.42 3.92
N ALA A 92 -0.41 7.35 4.46
CA ALA A 92 -0.33 7.04 5.88
C ALA A 92 1.10 6.73 6.33
N ARG A 93 1.88 6.03 5.49
CA ARG A 93 3.30 5.72 5.73
C ARG A 93 4.16 6.99 5.69
N ASP A 94 3.96 7.86 4.69
CA ASP A 94 4.70 9.12 4.58
C ASP A 94 4.37 10.07 5.75
N SER A 95 3.10 10.12 6.16
CA SER A 95 2.69 10.87 7.34
C SER A 95 3.36 10.37 8.62
N LEU A 96 3.54 9.05 8.77
CA LEU A 96 4.28 8.49 9.90
C LEU A 96 5.76 8.91 9.88
N ILE A 97 6.42 8.88 8.72
CA ILE A 97 7.84 9.22 8.60
C ILE A 97 8.10 10.71 8.80
N PHE A 98 7.36 11.56 8.09
CA PHE A 98 7.66 13.00 8.02
C PHE A 98 6.90 13.82 9.05
N ARG A 99 5.73 13.35 9.50
CA ARG A 99 4.86 14.08 10.43
C ARG A 99 4.73 13.40 11.79
N GLN A 100 5.34 12.22 11.98
CA GLN A 100 5.20 11.39 13.19
C GLN A 100 3.73 11.06 13.52
N GLN A 101 2.87 11.01 12.50
CA GLN A 101 1.45 10.75 12.66
C GLN A 101 1.15 9.28 12.39
N ASN A 102 0.95 8.51 13.46
CA ASN A 102 0.57 7.11 13.35
C ASN A 102 -0.95 6.97 13.12
N THR A 103 -1.35 6.95 11.85
CA THR A 103 -2.77 6.77 11.50
C THR A 103 -3.18 5.31 11.71
N PRO A 104 -4.20 5.01 12.53
CA PRO A 104 -4.64 3.63 12.75
C PRO A 104 -5.37 3.08 11.51
N CYS A 105 -5.35 1.75 11.34
CA CYS A 105 -5.88 1.09 10.14
C CYS A 105 -7.35 1.42 9.87
N ASN A 106 -8.19 1.44 10.90
CA ASN A 106 -9.61 1.77 10.78
C ASN A 106 -9.86 3.16 10.16
N LEU A 107 -9.07 4.18 10.54
CA LEU A 107 -9.21 5.53 9.98
C LEU A 107 -8.77 5.59 8.52
N ILE A 108 -7.74 4.82 8.14
CA ILE A 108 -7.31 4.70 6.74
C ILE A 108 -8.43 4.06 5.91
N ILE A 109 -9.06 3.01 6.43
CA ILE A 109 -10.20 2.33 5.78
C ILE A 109 -11.39 3.28 5.63
N THR A 110 -11.74 4.06 6.66
CA THR A 110 -12.81 5.07 6.54
C THR A 110 -12.53 6.04 5.40
N ARG A 111 -11.30 6.57 5.30
CA ARG A 111 -10.90 7.47 4.21
C ARG A 111 -10.96 6.81 2.83
N ILE A 112 -10.57 5.54 2.74
CA ILE A 112 -10.70 4.75 1.50
C ILE A 112 -12.17 4.67 1.08
N ILE A 113 -13.07 4.32 2.00
CA ILE A 113 -14.51 4.21 1.70
C ILE A 113 -15.07 5.56 1.25
N GLU A 114 -14.71 6.64 1.93
CA GLU A 114 -15.10 8.01 1.55
C GLU A 114 -14.63 8.39 0.14
N ASP A 115 -13.38 8.07 -0.21
CA ASP A 115 -12.82 8.36 -1.55
C ASP A 115 -13.48 7.54 -2.67
N LEU A 116 -13.91 6.31 -2.36
CA LEU A 116 -14.56 5.41 -3.33
C LEU A 116 -16.06 5.69 -3.50
N ALA A 117 -16.66 6.45 -2.59
CA ALA A 117 -18.07 6.85 -2.65
C ALA A 117 -18.32 8.14 -3.46
N LEU A 118 -17.26 8.76 -3.99
CA LEU A 118 -17.28 9.98 -4.80
C LEU A 118 -17.76 9.76 -6.25
#